data_AF-A0A6P7LAQ8-F1
#
_entry.id   AF-A0A6P7LAQ8-F1
#
_cell.length_a   1.000
_cell.length_b   1.000
_cell.length_c   1.000
_cell.angle_alpha   90.00
_cell.angle_beta   90.00
_cell.angle_gamma   90.00
#
_symmetry.space_group_name_H-M   'P 1'
#
loop_
_entity.id
_entity.type
_entity.pdbx_description
1 polymer ?
#
loop_
_entity_poly.entity_id
_entity_poly.type
_entity_poly.pdbx_seq_one_letter_code
_entity_poly.pdbx_strand_id
1 'polypeptide(L)'
;MSFSGMRLILLSTLLTLPGPGFSQCSLPTPRSGGPVALDCCFSVSKAPIRGTITSCYEQNTTFSDCRKHAFIFKTRNKNTFCVDPASPWLPERFERLKKRGICCRFP
;
A
#
# COMPACT_ATOMS: atom_id res chain seq x y z
N MET A 1 -44.30 -44.66 3.99
CA MET A 1 -43.34 -44.33 5.07
C MET A 1 -42.07 -43.83 4.41
N SER A 2 -41.59 -42.68 4.89
CA SER A 2 -40.47 -41.89 4.36
C SER A 2 -39.12 -42.43 4.85
N PHE A 3 -38.14 -42.55 3.96
CA PHE A 3 -36.69 -42.45 4.22
C PHE A 3 -36.03 -42.18 2.86
N SER A 4 -34.94 -41.45 2.68
CA SER A 4 -34.20 -40.45 3.42
C SER A 4 -33.15 -39.99 2.39
N GLY A 5 -32.93 -38.68 2.27
CA GLY A 5 -32.17 -38.07 1.17
C GLY A 5 -30.76 -38.63 0.98
N MET A 6 -30.45 -39.00 -0.25
CA MET A 6 -29.10 -39.34 -0.69
C MET A 6 -28.45 -38.05 -1.21
N ARG A 7 -27.58 -37.44 -0.40
CA ARG A 7 -26.82 -36.25 -0.78
C ARG A 7 -25.81 -36.61 -1.86
N LEU A 8 -25.99 -36.06 -3.06
CA LEU A 8 -24.97 -36.05 -4.12
C LEU A 8 -23.82 -35.14 -3.68
N ILE A 9 -22.69 -35.74 -3.29
CA ILE A 9 -21.45 -35.00 -3.01
C ILE A 9 -20.78 -34.73 -4.35
N LEU A 10 -20.99 -33.53 -4.90
CA LEU A 10 -20.23 -33.00 -6.04
C LEU A 10 -18.80 -32.68 -5.55
N LEU A 11 -17.85 -33.57 -5.84
CA LEU A 11 -16.42 -33.36 -5.61
C LEU A 11 -15.85 -32.42 -6.69
N SER A 12 -15.86 -31.12 -6.43
CA SER A 12 -15.15 -30.13 -7.23
C SER A 12 -13.68 -30.05 -6.79
N THR A 13 -12.81 -30.86 -7.41
CA THR A 13 -11.36 -30.68 -7.26
C THR A 13 -10.92 -29.44 -8.04
N LEU A 14 -10.81 -28.30 -7.36
CA LEU A 14 -10.15 -27.12 -7.94
C LEU A 14 -8.66 -27.42 -8.13
N LEU A 15 -8.20 -27.41 -9.38
CA LEU A 15 -6.77 -27.28 -9.68
C LEU A 15 -6.28 -25.92 -9.15
N THR A 16 -5.64 -25.91 -7.99
CA THR A 16 -4.80 -24.78 -7.58
C THR A 16 -3.53 -24.82 -8.40
N LEU A 17 -3.50 -24.12 -9.54
CA LEU A 17 -2.24 -23.77 -10.18
C LEU A 17 -1.46 -22.89 -9.19
N PRO A 18 -0.19 -23.24 -8.86
CA PRO A 18 0.70 -22.30 -8.20
C PRO A 18 0.91 -21.13 -9.16
N GLY A 19 0.17 -20.04 -8.95
CA GLY A 19 0.39 -18.80 -9.68
C GLY A 19 1.84 -18.35 -9.49
N PRO A 20 2.46 -17.70 -10.50
CA PRO A 20 3.81 -17.17 -10.36
C PRO A 20 3.85 -16.33 -9.09
N GLY A 21 4.88 -16.53 -8.26
CA GLY A 21 5.07 -15.81 -7.00
C GLY A 21 5.15 -14.31 -7.27
N PHE A 22 3.99 -13.67 -7.38
CA PHE A 22 3.86 -12.24 -7.30
C PHE A 22 4.42 -11.89 -5.93
N SER A 23 5.44 -11.03 -5.89
CA SER A 23 5.80 -10.32 -4.67
C SER A 23 4.54 -9.58 -4.21
N GLN A 24 3.76 -10.24 -3.35
CA GLN A 24 2.46 -9.77 -2.91
C GLN A 24 2.73 -8.57 -2.02
N CYS A 25 2.48 -7.39 -2.57
CA CYS A 25 2.22 -6.20 -1.79
C CYS A 25 1.08 -6.54 -0.82
N SER A 26 1.37 -6.82 0.43
CA SER A 26 0.32 -6.92 1.44
C SER A 26 -0.21 -5.51 1.65
N LEU A 27 -1.42 -5.25 1.14
CA LEU A 27 -2.13 -4.03 1.48
C LEU A 27 -2.40 -4.07 2.99
N PRO A 28 -1.95 -3.08 3.79
CA PRO A 28 -2.26 -3.08 5.20
C PRO A 28 -3.78 -3.07 5.37
N THR A 29 -4.30 -4.03 6.12
CA THR A 29 -5.71 -4.06 6.53
C THR A 29 -6.06 -2.70 7.14
N PRO A 30 -7.08 -1.99 6.62
CA PRO A 30 -7.52 -0.75 7.24
C PRO A 30 -7.94 -1.08 8.67
N ARG A 31 -7.14 -0.68 9.66
CA ARG A 31 -7.59 -0.70 11.05
C ARG A 31 -8.61 0.44 11.15
N SER A 32 -9.88 0.12 11.32
CA SER A 32 -10.91 1.08 11.68
C SER A 32 -10.55 1.69 13.04
N GLY A 33 -9.93 2.87 13.01
CA GLY A 33 -9.38 3.49 14.21
C GLY A 33 -9.46 5.00 14.13
N GLY A 34 -10.58 5.55 14.60
CA GLY A 34 -10.76 6.96 14.98
C GLY A 34 -10.46 8.02 13.91
N PRO A 35 -10.64 9.31 14.25
CA PRO A 35 -10.15 10.40 13.43
C PRO A 35 -8.62 10.33 13.38
N VAL A 36 -8.09 9.79 12.28
CA VAL A 36 -6.67 9.94 11.96
C VAL A 36 -6.48 11.41 11.63
N ALA A 37 -5.86 12.19 12.52
CA ALA A 37 -5.35 13.49 12.14
C ALA A 37 -4.46 13.28 10.90
N LEU A 38 -4.95 13.72 9.74
CA LEU A 38 -4.22 13.63 8.49
C LEU A 38 -3.12 14.69 8.58
N ASP A 39 -1.92 14.25 8.92
CA ASP A 39 -0.73 15.08 8.90
C ASP A 39 -0.43 15.43 7.42
N CYS A 40 -0.99 16.56 6.96
CA CYS A 40 -0.83 17.01 5.58
C CYS A 40 0.63 17.44 5.33
N CYS A 41 1.14 17.18 4.14
CA CYS A 41 2.31 17.88 3.65
C CYS A 41 1.95 19.31 3.23
N PHE A 42 2.62 20.31 3.81
CA PHE A 42 2.55 21.71 3.35
C PHE A 42 3.77 22.10 2.51
N SER A 43 4.90 21.41 2.71
CA SER A 43 6.15 21.56 1.95
C SER A 43 6.65 20.21 1.47
N VAL A 44 7.45 20.22 0.39
CA VAL A 44 8.03 19.01 -0.19
C VAL A 44 9.55 19.15 -0.32
N SER A 45 10.26 18.04 -0.22
CA SER A 45 11.70 17.96 -0.47
C SER A 45 11.99 17.17 -1.74
N LYS A 46 12.99 17.61 -2.50
CA LYS A 46 13.55 16.87 -3.64
C LYS A 46 14.69 15.92 -3.23
N ALA A 47 15.13 15.98 -1.97
CA ALA A 47 16.27 15.21 -1.49
C ALA A 47 15.92 13.71 -1.34
N PRO A 48 16.82 12.80 -1.76
CA PRO A 48 16.64 11.36 -1.53
C PRO A 48 16.60 10.99 -0.04
N ILE A 49 15.74 10.04 0.33
CA ILE A 49 15.63 9.54 1.71
C ILE A 49 16.61 8.38 1.93
N ARG A 50 17.56 8.56 2.86
CA ARG A 50 18.53 7.51 3.24
C ARG A 50 17.96 6.44 4.17
N GLY A 51 16.86 6.73 4.88
CA GLY A 51 16.26 5.84 5.87
C GLY A 51 15.56 4.59 5.29
N THR A 52 15.38 3.58 6.14
CA THR A 52 14.58 2.40 5.84
C THR A 52 13.10 2.77 5.83
N ILE A 53 12.50 2.80 4.63
CA ILE A 53 11.06 3.00 4.47
C ILE A 53 10.30 1.80 4.99
N THR A 54 9.18 2.04 5.66
CA THR A 54 8.20 1.03 6.11
C THR A 54 6.87 1.15 5.39
N SER A 55 6.47 2.36 4.98
CA SER A 55 5.28 2.59 4.17
C SER A 55 5.41 3.88 3.37
N CYS A 56 4.67 3.96 2.27
CA CYS A 56 4.54 5.16 1.46
C CYS A 56 3.11 5.33 0.94
N TYR A 57 2.69 6.58 0.76
CA TYR A 57 1.39 6.91 0.19
C TYR A 57 1.44 8.25 -0.54
N GLU A 58 0.57 8.40 -1.52
CA GLU A 58 0.39 9.65 -2.25
C GLU A 58 -0.65 10.51 -1.55
N GLN A 59 -0.31 11.77 -1.32
CA GLN A 59 -1.23 12.85 -1.01
C GLN A 59 -1.55 13.59 -2.30
N ASN A 60 -2.71 13.29 -2.90
CA ASN A 60 -3.21 14.03 -4.06
C ASN A 60 -3.94 15.33 -3.61
N THR A 61 -4.06 16.30 -4.50
CA THR A 61 -4.68 17.62 -4.27
C THR A 61 -6.20 17.57 -4.13
N THR A 62 -6.81 16.41 -4.32
CA THR A 62 -8.26 16.18 -4.22
C THR A 62 -8.81 16.37 -2.79
N PHE A 63 -7.96 16.27 -1.76
CA PHE A 63 -8.36 16.53 -0.38
C PHE A 63 -8.39 18.03 -0.10
N SER A 64 -9.56 18.57 0.30
CA SER A 64 -9.80 20.01 0.50
C SER A 64 -8.77 20.71 1.38
N ASP A 65 -8.27 19.98 2.38
CA ASP A 65 -7.40 20.49 3.43
C ASP A 65 -5.90 20.24 3.14
N CYS A 66 -5.58 19.28 2.26
CA CYS A 66 -4.21 18.92 1.88
C CYS A 66 -3.93 19.23 0.40
N ARG A 67 -3.79 20.52 0.05
CA ARG A 67 -3.68 20.97 -1.35
C ARG A 67 -2.30 20.77 -2.01
N LYS A 68 -1.31 20.27 -1.28
CA LYS A 68 0.03 20.05 -1.82
C LYS A 68 0.14 18.61 -2.33
N HIS A 69 0.41 18.42 -3.63
CA HIS A 69 0.75 17.11 -4.15
C HIS A 69 2.09 16.65 -3.57
N ALA A 70 2.10 15.49 -2.91
CA ALA A 70 3.29 14.95 -2.26
C ALA A 70 3.27 13.42 -2.16
N PHE A 71 4.45 12.81 -2.17
CA PHE A 71 4.60 11.45 -1.67
C PHE A 71 5.07 11.47 -0.22
N ILE A 72 4.32 10.79 0.65
CA ILE A 72 4.65 10.68 2.06
C ILE A 72 5.34 9.34 2.31
N PHE A 73 6.55 9.41 2.83
CA PHE A 73 7.33 8.24 3.23
C PHE A 73 7.44 8.18 4.75
N LYS A 74 7.08 7.03 5.33
CA LYS A 74 7.35 6.73 6.74
C LYS A 74 8.54 5.81 6.83
N THR A 75 9.42 6.10 7.78
CA THR A 75 10.61 5.29 8.05
C THR A 75 10.45 4.47 9.32
N ARG A 76 11.31 3.45 9.48
CA ARG A 76 11.37 2.63 10.70
C ARG A 76 11.57 3.46 11.98
N ASN A 77 12.29 4.57 11.88
CA ASN A 77 12.54 5.49 13.00
C ASN A 77 11.36 6.44 13.26
N LYS A 78 10.18 6.18 12.68
CA LYS A 78 8.96 6.98 12.78
C LYS A 78 9.07 8.41 12.19
N ASN A 79 10.12 8.69 11.42
CA ASN A 79 10.20 9.96 10.68
C ASN A 79 9.30 9.88 9.44
N THR A 80 8.59 10.98 9.19
CA THR A 80 7.74 11.21 8.02
C THR A 80 8.43 12.20 7.08
N PHE A 81 8.47 11.90 5.79
CA PHE A 81 9.07 12.75 4.76
C PHE A 81 8.06 13.05 3.67
N CYS A 82 7.86 14.34 3.39
CA CYS A 82 7.11 14.84 2.25
C CYS A 82 8.05 15.02 1.06
N VAL A 83 7.82 14.27 -0.01
CA VAL A 83 8.67 14.24 -1.19
C VAL A 83 7.95 14.86 -2.38
N ASP A 84 8.68 15.67 -3.13
CA ASP A 84 8.20 16.28 -4.36
C ASP A 84 7.96 15.20 -5.42
N PRO A 85 6.73 15.07 -5.98
CA PRO A 85 6.40 14.10 -7.02
C PRO A 85 7.28 14.19 -8.27
N ALA A 86 7.86 15.36 -8.55
CA ALA A 86 8.77 15.57 -9.67
C ALA A 86 10.22 15.12 -9.39
N SER A 87 10.49 14.50 -8.24
CA SER A 87 11.84 14.04 -7.88
C SER A 87 12.30 12.89 -8.80
N PRO A 88 13.43 13.01 -9.51
CA PRO A 88 13.84 12.03 -10.53
C PRO A 88 14.21 10.65 -9.96
N TRP A 89 14.51 10.57 -8.67
CA TRP A 89 14.86 9.31 -7.98
C TRP A 89 13.64 8.49 -7.55
N LEU A 90 12.42 9.04 -7.59
CA LEU A 90 11.21 8.37 -7.10
C LEU A 90 10.87 7.07 -7.84
N PRO A 91 10.89 7.01 -9.19
CA PRO A 91 10.54 5.78 -9.91
C PRO A 91 11.45 4.61 -9.50
N GLU A 92 12.76 4.84 -9.47
CA GLU A 92 13.71 3.82 -9.05
C GLU A 92 13.51 3.42 -7.57
N ARG A 93 13.17 4.39 -6.71
CA ARG A 93 12.87 4.11 -5.31
C ARG A 93 11.64 3.22 -5.17
N PHE A 94 10.57 3.48 -5.93
CA PHE A 94 9.36 2.64 -5.90
C PHE A 94 9.66 1.20 -6.29
N GLU A 95 10.44 0.98 -7.36
CA GLU A 95 10.85 -0.36 -7.78
C GLU A 95 11.66 -1.09 -6.70
N ARG A 96 12.62 -0.39 -6.06
CA ARG A 96 13.40 -0.95 -4.95
C ARG A 96 12.53 -1.29 -3.74
N LEU A 97 11.47 -0.52 -3.47
CA LEU A 97 10.53 -0.79 -2.39
C LEU A 97 9.62 -1.97 -2.70
N LYS A 98 9.11 -2.05 -3.94
CA LYS A 98 8.27 -3.16 -4.41
C LYS A 98 9.00 -4.50 -4.32
N LYS A 99 10.28 -4.54 -4.71
CA LYS A 99 11.16 -5.73 -4.53
C LYS A 99 11.32 -6.17 -3.08
N ARG A 100 11.07 -5.26 -2.13
CA ARG A 100 11.09 -5.52 -0.68
C ARG A 100 9.70 -5.77 -0.09
N GLY A 101 8.66 -5.89 -0.92
CA GLY A 101 7.28 -6.07 -0.48
C GLY A 101 6.61 -4.81 0.05
N ILE A 102 7.19 -3.63 -0.17
CA ILE A 102 6.62 -2.34 0.26
C ILE A 102 6.04 -1.64 -0.96
N CYS A 103 4.73 -1.45 -0.97
CA CYS A 103 4.03 -0.85 -2.11
C CYS A 103 3.35 0.43 -1.66
N CYS A 104 3.60 1.51 -2.41
CA CYS A 104 3.02 2.80 -2.09
C CYS A 104 1.53 2.80 -2.44
N ARG A 105 0.72 3.43 -1.58
CA ARG A 105 -0.71 3.58 -1.82
C ARG A 105 -0.96 4.85 -2.64
N PHE A 106 -1.59 4.69 -3.79
CA PHE A 106 -2.04 5.78 -4.65
C PHE A 106 -3.58 5.84 -4.55
N PRO A 107 -4.20 7.02 -4.38
CA PRO A 107 -5.66 7.17 -4.35
C PRO A 107 -6.32 6.84 -5.69
#